data_AF-A0A2D7N9M4-F1
#
_entry.id   AF-A0A2D7N9M4-F1
#
_cell.length_a   1.000
_cell.length_b   1.000
_cell.length_c   1.000
_cell.angle_alpha   90.00
_cell.angle_beta   90.00
_cell.angle_gamma   90.00
#
_symmetry.space_group_name_H-M   'P 1'
#
loop_
_entity.id
_entity.type
_entity.pdbx_description
1 polymer ?
#
loop_
_entity_poly.entity_id
_entity_poly.type
_entity_poly.pdbx_seq_one_letter_code
_entity_poly.pdbx_strand_id
1 'polypeptide(L)'
;MNEHSFVKSIHRVLPSSVYRWKIHDTYTGGVPDALYAGPKGIVFVEYKWVKIPARPKTLVNFNLSKLQLNWLNLFHMYGQSVIVAVGNDCGVLILSKGQWNKSFTAEEVERESKPKKDFINGLIGLTQDGIGYGNGGWGDAPRR
;
A
#
# COMPACT_ATOMS: atom_id res chain seq x y z
N MET A 1 -15.41 -8.44 -4.97
CA MET A 1 -14.87 -7.41 -4.06
C MET A 1 -14.69 -6.11 -4.84
N ASN A 2 -14.75 -4.94 -4.19
CA ASN A 2 -14.41 -3.64 -4.78
C ASN A 2 -13.28 -2.99 -3.98
N GLU A 3 -12.68 -1.92 -4.50
CA GLU A 3 -11.54 -1.24 -3.89
C GLU A 3 -11.80 -0.81 -2.44
N HIS A 4 -12.93 -0.15 -2.18
CA HIS A 4 -13.30 0.26 -0.82
C HIS A 4 -13.38 -0.93 0.16
N SER A 5 -14.00 -2.04 -0.26
CA SER A 5 -14.11 -3.25 0.56
C SER A 5 -12.75 -3.92 0.77
N PHE A 6 -11.87 -3.86 -0.23
CA PHE A 6 -10.51 -4.37 -0.14
C PHE A 6 -9.70 -3.61 0.91
N VAL A 7 -9.67 -2.27 0.84
CA VAL A 7 -8.98 -1.41 1.82
C VAL A 7 -9.52 -1.65 3.23
N LYS A 8 -10.86 -1.71 3.38
CA LYS A 8 -11.49 -2.03 4.67
C LYS A 8 -11.02 -3.39 5.21
N SER A 9 -10.84 -4.39 4.34
CA SER A 9 -10.38 -5.71 4.73
C SER A 9 -8.92 -5.73 5.23
N ILE A 10 -8.06 -4.85 4.69
CA ILE A 10 -6.69 -4.62 5.17
C ILE A 10 -6.72 -3.94 6.54
N HIS A 11 -7.48 -2.84 6.65
CA HIS A 11 -7.56 -2.07 7.89
C HIS A 11 -8.12 -2.88 9.05
N ARG A 12 -9.03 -3.84 8.80
CA ARG A 12 -9.58 -4.69 9.86
C ARG A 12 -8.53 -5.55 10.57
N VAL A 13 -7.46 -5.93 9.89
CA VAL A 13 -6.47 -6.89 10.41
C VAL A 13 -5.11 -6.28 10.73
N LEU A 14 -4.87 -5.02 10.33
CA LEU A 14 -3.68 -4.29 10.76
C LEU A 14 -3.71 -4.11 12.29
N PRO A 15 -2.56 -4.28 12.99
CA PRO A 15 -2.46 -4.08 14.43
C PRO A 15 -2.61 -2.60 14.78
N SER A 16 -3.16 -2.29 15.96
CA SER A 16 -3.41 -0.91 16.43
C SER A 16 -2.13 -0.09 16.61
N SER A 17 -0.99 -0.74 16.76
CA SER A 17 0.35 -0.13 16.81
C SER A 17 0.82 0.51 15.50
N VAL A 18 0.25 0.10 14.36
CA VAL A 18 0.49 0.77 13.08
C VAL A 18 -0.44 1.98 13.03
N TYR A 19 0.13 3.17 13.04
CA TYR A 19 -0.60 4.40 12.76
C TYR A 19 -1.14 4.35 11.34
N ARG A 20 -2.38 4.78 11.14
CA ARG A 20 -3.07 4.71 9.84
C ARG A 20 -3.85 5.98 9.63
N TRP A 21 -3.61 6.60 8.49
CA TRP A 21 -4.41 7.70 8.00
C TRP A 21 -4.99 7.31 6.65
N LYS A 22 -6.32 7.22 6.58
CA LYS A 22 -7.02 7.14 5.30
C LYS A 22 -7.16 8.56 4.76
N ILE A 23 -6.62 8.78 3.57
CA ILE A 23 -6.54 10.10 2.97
C ILE A 23 -7.69 10.26 1.98
N HIS A 24 -8.39 11.38 2.11
CA HIS A 24 -9.34 11.85 1.11
C HIS A 24 -9.15 13.36 1.01
N ASP A 25 -8.34 13.77 0.03
CA ASP A 25 -8.03 15.19 -0.20
C ASP A 25 -8.87 15.71 -1.36
N THR A 26 -9.72 16.72 -1.07
CA THR A 26 -10.60 17.35 -2.06
C THR A 26 -9.93 18.50 -2.81
N TYR A 27 -8.77 18.95 -2.36
CA TYR A 27 -8.06 20.12 -2.90
C TYR A 27 -6.85 19.71 -3.75
N THR A 28 -6.16 18.64 -3.35
CA THR A 28 -5.00 18.11 -4.08
C THR A 28 -5.34 16.76 -4.70
N GLY A 29 -5.47 16.73 -6.02
CA GLY A 29 -5.70 15.48 -6.75
C GLY A 29 -4.47 14.58 -6.77
N GLY A 30 -4.69 13.27 -6.67
CA GLY A 30 -3.65 12.25 -6.87
C GLY A 30 -2.86 11.86 -5.64
N VAL A 31 -3.17 12.40 -4.46
CA VAL A 31 -2.61 11.94 -3.18
C VAL A 31 -3.03 10.48 -2.95
N PRO A 32 -2.13 9.59 -2.49
CA PRO A 32 -2.45 8.19 -2.22
C PRO A 32 -3.57 8.01 -1.20
N ASP A 33 -4.31 6.91 -1.33
CA ASP A 33 -5.46 6.59 -0.46
C ASP A 33 -5.12 6.44 1.03
N ALA A 34 -3.90 6.07 1.38
CA ALA A 34 -3.51 5.84 2.75
C ALA A 34 -2.03 6.16 3.06
N LEU A 35 -1.79 6.52 4.32
CA LEU A 35 -0.49 6.54 4.95
C LEU A 35 -0.50 5.58 6.13
N TYR A 36 0.56 4.77 6.24
CA TYR A 36 0.87 3.99 7.43
C TYR A 36 2.19 4.45 8.03
N ALA A 37 2.26 4.49 9.35
CA ALA A 37 3.47 4.91 10.05
C ALA A 37 3.70 4.09 11.33
N GLY A 38 4.96 4.04 11.75
CA GLY A 38 5.39 3.52 13.03
C GLY A 38 6.87 3.82 13.27
N PRO A 39 7.47 3.24 14.33
CA PRO A 39 8.85 3.51 14.73
C PRO A 39 9.89 3.34 13.63
N LYS A 40 9.70 2.40 12.71
CA LYS A 40 10.64 2.12 11.62
C LYS A 40 10.53 3.12 10.46
N GLY A 41 9.35 3.71 10.26
CA GLY A 41 9.13 4.63 9.16
C GLY A 41 7.69 4.78 8.71
N ILE A 42 7.55 5.49 7.59
CA ILE A 42 6.29 5.88 6.97
C ILE A 42 6.21 5.26 5.58
N VAL A 43 5.03 4.80 5.18
CA VAL A 43 4.74 4.33 3.84
C VAL A 43 3.41 4.89 3.35
N PHE A 44 3.41 5.43 2.14
CA PHE A 44 2.19 5.79 1.42
C PHE A 44 1.74 4.63 0.54
N VAL A 45 0.43 4.38 0.52
CA VAL A 45 -0.17 3.31 -0.26
C VAL A 45 -1.33 3.85 -1.07
N GLU A 46 -1.22 3.72 -2.38
CA GLU A 46 -2.32 3.85 -3.33
C GLU A 46 -2.92 2.45 -3.54
N TYR A 47 -4.22 2.31 -3.36
CA TYR A 47 -4.92 1.05 -3.53
C TYR A 47 -5.63 1.01 -4.87
N LYS A 48 -5.54 -0.14 -5.54
CA LYS A 48 -6.35 -0.43 -6.72
C LYS A 48 -7.02 -1.78 -6.56
N TRP A 49 -8.15 -1.96 -7.23
CA TRP A 49 -8.76 -3.28 -7.41
C TRP A 49 -9.01 -3.56 -8.89
N VAL A 50 -8.52 -4.71 -9.38
CA VAL A 50 -8.71 -5.13 -10.77
C VAL A 50 -9.27 -6.54 -10.84
N LYS A 51 -10.06 -6.78 -11.89
CA LYS A 51 -10.38 -8.14 -12.33
C LYS A 51 -9.30 -8.57 -13.33
N ILE A 52 -8.74 -9.75 -13.14
CA ILE A 52 -7.73 -10.26 -14.05
C ILE A 52 -8.40 -10.67 -15.37
N PRO A 53 -7.92 -10.18 -16.53
CA PRO A 53 -8.42 -10.61 -17.82
C PRO A 53 -8.23 -12.11 -18.04
N ALA A 54 -9.20 -12.77 -18.70
CA ALA A 54 -9.12 -14.22 -18.95
C ALA A 54 -8.00 -14.63 -19.92
N ARG A 55 -7.45 -13.69 -20.71
CA ARG A 55 -6.39 -13.97 -21.69
C ARG A 55 -5.02 -13.66 -21.03
N PRO A 56 -4.12 -14.63 -20.91
CA PRO A 56 -2.85 -14.49 -20.17
C PRO A 56 -1.99 -13.29 -20.62
N LYS A 57 -1.93 -13.02 -21.92
CA LYS A 57 -1.09 -11.95 -22.51
C LYS A 57 -1.76 -10.57 -22.55
N THR A 58 -2.99 -10.43 -22.08
CA THR A 58 -3.67 -9.13 -22.08
C THR A 58 -3.07 -8.23 -21.00
N LEU A 59 -2.73 -7.00 -21.37
CA LEU A 59 -2.24 -6.00 -20.43
C LEU A 59 -3.35 -5.60 -19.44
N VAL A 60 -3.01 -5.53 -18.16
CA VAL A 60 -3.92 -5.14 -17.08
C VAL A 60 -3.79 -3.63 -16.86
N ASN A 61 -4.90 -2.92 -17.00
CA ASN A 61 -4.97 -1.51 -16.67
C ASN A 61 -5.31 -1.34 -15.17
N PHE A 62 -4.38 -0.80 -14.40
CA PHE A 62 -4.58 -0.53 -12.97
C PHE A 62 -5.37 0.75 -12.68
N ASN A 63 -5.75 1.53 -13.70
CA ASN A 63 -6.52 2.78 -13.58
C ASN A 63 -5.85 3.81 -12.63
N LEU A 64 -4.53 3.92 -12.69
CA LEU A 64 -3.79 5.01 -12.05
C LEU A 64 -3.98 6.29 -12.88
N SER A 65 -4.48 7.35 -12.27
CA SER A 65 -4.60 8.64 -12.94
C SER A 65 -3.22 9.28 -13.16
N LYS A 66 -3.13 10.23 -14.09
CA LYS A 66 -1.89 10.99 -14.33
C LYS A 66 -1.41 11.72 -13.07
N LEU A 67 -2.33 12.25 -12.26
CA LEU A 67 -1.99 12.92 -11.00
C LEU A 67 -1.43 11.95 -9.96
N GLN A 68 -1.99 10.75 -9.86
CA GLN A 68 -1.48 9.69 -8.98
C GLN A 68 -0.07 9.26 -9.40
N LEU A 69 0.16 9.03 -10.69
CA LEU A 69 1.49 8.70 -11.22
C LEU A 69 2.50 9.81 -10.92
N ASN A 70 2.12 11.07 -11.14
CA ASN A 70 2.98 12.22 -10.84
C ASN A 70 3.35 12.26 -9.35
N TRP A 71 2.37 12.08 -8.46
CA TRP A 71 2.59 12.08 -7.02
C TRP A 71 3.52 10.94 -6.60
N LEU A 72 3.23 9.72 -7.04
CA LEU A 72 4.02 8.52 -6.73
C LEU A 72 5.47 8.66 -7.20
N ASN A 73 5.67 9.14 -8.43
CA ASN A 73 7.01 9.36 -8.99
C ASN A 73 7.77 10.44 -8.21
N LEU A 74 7.13 11.56 -7.90
CA LEU A 74 7.76 12.66 -7.17
C LEU A 74 8.19 12.24 -5.76
N PHE A 75 7.31 11.61 -4.99
CA PHE A 75 7.61 11.18 -3.63
C PHE A 75 8.62 10.03 -3.60
N HIS A 76 8.58 9.14 -4.59
CA HIS A 76 9.65 8.15 -4.76
C HIS A 76 11.00 8.81 -5.00
N MET A 77 11.07 9.83 -5.86
CA MET A 77 12.30 10.61 -6.10
C MET A 77 12.81 11.32 -4.84
N TYR A 78 11.90 11.75 -3.95
CA TYR A 78 12.24 12.31 -2.63
C TYR A 78 12.68 11.27 -1.60
N GLY A 79 12.85 10.00 -2.00
CA GLY A 79 13.29 8.92 -1.13
C GLY A 79 12.20 8.40 -0.19
N GLN A 80 10.93 8.78 -0.40
CA GLN A 80 9.83 8.29 0.41
C GLN A 80 9.41 6.88 0.00
N SER A 81 8.96 6.09 0.99
CA SER A 81 8.38 4.77 0.72
C SER A 81 6.96 4.95 0.19
N VAL A 82 6.76 4.57 -1.07
CA VAL A 82 5.46 4.62 -1.74
C VAL A 82 5.19 3.28 -2.43
N ILE A 83 3.96 2.82 -2.33
CA ILE A 83 3.52 1.52 -2.86
C ILE A 83 2.19 1.69 -3.59
N VAL A 84 2.02 0.98 -4.70
CA VAL A 84 0.70 0.69 -5.27
C VAL A 84 0.34 -0.75 -4.93
N ALA A 85 -0.75 -0.95 -4.19
CA ALA A 85 -1.25 -2.26 -3.81
C ALA A 85 -2.47 -2.61 -4.69
N VAL A 86 -2.24 -3.45 -5.70
CA VAL A 86 -3.27 -3.86 -6.66
C VAL A 86 -3.91 -5.17 -6.20
N GLY A 87 -5.05 -5.05 -5.52
CA GLY A 87 -5.86 -6.19 -5.12
C GLY A 87 -6.54 -6.85 -6.33
N ASN A 88 -6.61 -8.18 -6.30
CA ASN A 88 -7.25 -9.00 -7.32
C ASN A 88 -7.71 -10.35 -6.71
N ASP A 89 -8.31 -11.21 -7.54
CA ASP A 89 -8.87 -12.49 -7.08
C ASP A 89 -7.79 -13.51 -6.65
N CYS A 90 -6.54 -13.35 -7.07
CA CYS A 90 -5.40 -14.20 -6.67
C CYS A 90 -4.66 -13.66 -5.44
N GLY A 91 -4.82 -12.38 -5.08
CA GLY A 91 -4.13 -11.77 -3.94
C GLY A 91 -3.89 -10.28 -4.15
N VAL A 92 -2.63 -9.86 -3.93
CA VAL A 92 -2.19 -8.47 -4.03
C VAL A 92 -0.88 -8.41 -4.80
N LEU A 93 -0.89 -7.74 -5.95
CA LEU A 93 0.33 -7.35 -6.64
C LEU A 93 0.86 -6.06 -5.99
N ILE A 94 2.10 -6.12 -5.51
CA ILE A 94 2.75 -5.01 -4.80
C ILE A 94 3.73 -4.36 -5.76
N LEU A 95 3.47 -3.10 -6.12
CA LEU A 95 4.34 -2.31 -6.99
C LEU A 95 5.08 -1.26 -6.13
N SER A 96 6.40 -1.33 -6.11
CA SER A 96 7.27 -0.42 -5.37
C SER A 96 8.38 0.12 -6.26
N LYS A 97 9.14 1.13 -5.81
CA LYS A 97 10.35 1.61 -6.50
C LYS A 97 10.13 1.90 -8.01
N GLY A 98 9.04 2.60 -8.34
CA GLY A 98 8.72 2.97 -9.71
C GLY A 98 8.10 1.86 -10.58
N GLN A 99 7.86 0.66 -10.04
CA GLN A 99 7.24 -0.45 -10.79
C GLN A 99 5.85 -0.11 -11.35
N TRP A 100 5.12 0.85 -10.75
CA TRP A 100 3.82 1.32 -11.25
C TRP A 100 3.89 2.02 -12.62
N ASN A 101 5.08 2.32 -13.14
CA ASN A 101 5.26 2.84 -14.50
C ASN A 101 5.42 1.71 -15.55
N LYS A 102 5.44 0.44 -15.13
CA LYS A 102 5.55 -0.71 -16.02
C LYS A 102 4.16 -1.26 -16.36
N SER A 103 4.07 -1.88 -17.53
CA SER A 103 2.90 -2.67 -17.93
C SER A 103 3.05 -4.10 -17.44
N PHE A 104 1.93 -4.71 -17.05
CA PHE A 104 1.86 -6.11 -16.62
C PHE A 104 0.77 -6.81 -17.42
N THR A 105 1.04 -8.02 -17.86
CA THR A 105 0.08 -8.96 -18.45
C THR A 105 -0.72 -9.66 -17.34
N ALA A 106 -1.87 -10.24 -17.70
CA ALA A 106 -2.69 -11.00 -16.76
C ALA A 106 -1.90 -12.13 -16.08
N GLU A 107 -1.09 -12.88 -16.85
CA GLU A 107 -0.23 -13.95 -16.32
C GLU A 107 0.82 -13.44 -15.33
N GLU A 108 1.44 -12.29 -15.61
CA GLU A 108 2.38 -11.64 -14.69
C GLU A 108 1.69 -11.23 -13.40
N VAL A 109 0.50 -10.63 -13.48
CA VAL A 109 -0.28 -10.24 -12.30
C VAL A 109 -0.61 -11.47 -11.45
N GLU A 110 -1.09 -12.57 -12.05
CA GLU A 110 -1.41 -13.81 -11.33
C GLU A 110 -0.17 -14.40 -10.64
N ARG A 111 0.93 -14.52 -11.38
CA ARG A 111 2.18 -15.12 -10.91
C ARG A 111 2.86 -14.31 -9.80
N GLU A 112 2.80 -12.99 -9.90
CA GLU A 112 3.54 -12.08 -8.99
C GLU A 112 2.71 -11.62 -7.80
N SER A 113 1.38 -11.76 -7.87
CA SER A 113 0.48 -11.48 -6.75
C SER A 113 0.83 -12.35 -5.54
N LYS A 114 0.89 -11.71 -4.38
CA LYS A 114 1.12 -12.37 -3.10
C LYS A 114 -0.19 -12.52 -2.33
N PRO A 115 -0.30 -13.54 -1.45
CA PRO A 115 -1.39 -13.59 -0.49
C PRO A 115 -1.53 -12.26 0.26
N LYS A 116 -2.77 -11.83 0.49
CA LYS A 116 -3.06 -10.57 1.20
C LYS A 116 -2.36 -10.46 2.56
N LYS A 117 -2.21 -11.59 3.26
CA LYS A 117 -1.48 -11.68 4.53
C LYS A 117 -0.03 -11.23 4.39
N ASP A 118 0.63 -11.58 3.29
CA ASP A 118 2.03 -11.22 3.05
C ASP A 118 2.18 -9.72 2.80
N PHE A 119 1.23 -9.12 2.07
CA PHE A 119 1.17 -7.66 1.93
C PHE A 119 1.00 -6.97 3.30
N ILE A 120 0.10 -7.45 4.16
CA ILE A 120 -0.10 -6.90 5.51
C ILE A 120 1.17 -7.04 6.35
N ASN A 121 1.80 -8.22 6.33
CA ASN A 121 3.06 -8.45 7.04
C ASN A 121 4.18 -7.53 6.51
N GLY A 122 4.23 -7.29 5.20
CA GLY A 122 5.13 -6.33 4.58
C GLY A 122 4.88 -4.91 5.08
N LEU A 123 3.63 -4.45 5.14
CA LEU A 123 3.28 -3.14 5.71
C LEU A 123 3.70 -3.00 7.18
N ILE A 124 3.46 -4.04 7.98
CA ILE A 124 3.90 -4.07 9.38
C ILE A 124 5.43 -4.00 9.44
N GLY A 125 6.13 -4.80 8.64
CA GLY A 125 7.59 -4.81 8.57
C GLY A 125 8.21 -3.52 8.02
N LEU A 126 7.46 -2.67 7.32
CA LEU A 126 7.91 -1.34 6.88
C LEU A 126 7.70 -0.25 7.94
N THR A 127 6.79 -0.48 8.89
CA THR A 127 6.37 0.54 9.86
C THR A 127 6.82 0.23 11.30
N GLN A 128 6.96 -1.03 11.65
CA GLN A 128 7.35 -1.46 13.00
C GLN A 128 8.80 -1.96 13.00
N ASP A 129 9.52 -1.66 14.08
CA ASP A 129 10.82 -2.28 14.34
C ASP A 129 10.64 -3.75 14.74
N GLY A 130 11.64 -4.58 14.47
CA GLY A 130 11.63 -6.02 14.77
C GLY A 130 11.73 -6.36 16.26
N ILE A 131 11.19 -5.52 17.15
CA ILE A 131 11.20 -5.75 18.59
C ILE A 131 9.77 -6.14 18.99
N GLY A 132 9.63 -7.40 19.41
CA GLY A 132 8.39 -7.91 19.97
C GLY A 132 7.86 -6.99 21.06
N TYR A 133 6.54 -6.92 21.18
CA TYR A 133 5.86 -6.16 22.23
C TYR A 133 6.30 -6.66 23.60
N GLY A 134 7.38 -6.09 24.13
CA GLY A 134 7.66 -6.05 25.54
C GLY A 134 6.61 -5.15 26.17
N ASN A 135 5.91 -5.66 27.19
CA ASN A 135 5.13 -4.86 28.11
C ASN A 135 6.03 -3.77 28.70
N GLY A 136 6.04 -2.58 28.10
CA GLY A 136 6.77 -1.40 28.56
C GLY A 136 5.77 -0.26 28.67
N GLY A 137 5.44 0.11 29.90
CA GLY A 137 4.45 1.12 30.23
C GLY A 137 4.77 2.49 29.65
N TRP A 138 3.73 3.31 29.56
CA TRP A 138 3.78 4.74 29.31
C TRP A 138 4.75 5.39 30.32
N GLY A 139 5.95 5.73 29.86
CA GLY A 139 6.94 6.48 30.62
C GLY A 139 7.08 7.88 30.04
N ASP A 140 6.46 8.84 30.72
CA ASP A 140 6.81 10.25 30.85
C ASP A 140 7.35 11.01 29.63
N ALA A 141 6.47 11.85 29.07
CA ALA A 141 6.88 13.02 28.31
C ALA A 141 7.66 13.99 29.22
N PRO A 142 8.82 14.53 28.79
CA PRO A 142 9.46 15.60 29.52
C PRO A 142 8.60 16.86 29.43
N ARG A 143 8.12 17.34 30.58
CA ARG A 143 7.57 18.68 30.69
C ARG A 143 8.70 19.68 30.42
N ARG A 144 8.51 20.53 29.42
CA ARG A 144 9.15 21.85 29.33
C ARG A 144 8.05 22.89 29.30
#